data_AF-A0A645C7Z7-F1
#
_entry.id   AF-A0A645C7Z7-F1
#
_cell.length_a   1.000
_cell.length_b   1.000
_cell.length_c   1.000
_cell.angle_alpha   90.00
_cell.angle_beta   90.00
_cell.angle_gamma   90.00
#
_symmetry.space_group_name_H-M   'P 1'
#
loop_
_entity.id
_entity.type
_entity.pdbx_description
1 polymer ?
#
loop_
_entity_poly.entity_id
_entity_poly.type
_entity_poly.pdbx_seq_one_letter_code
_entity_poly.pdbx_strand_id
1 'polypeptide(L)'
;MRIQKISIAFLALAIAVTSCMKDDFSDYTKSELTNESGSTISLVTGRADGVISLSVDAPEQVRTGVWIDLDGNGKRAENGTEDVKVFNAYREYTLSAGVKSISVHGDITYLAAASNELTAINVSANPHLTTLNVPLNNLSALDLSKNSALMRLDCSGNNLSSLDLSQNRSLVSLWVFDNELASLNVSDNAELAFLDCSGNKLNTLDVSKNREMMRLLAYNNRLTTLDISQNSKLNHLWLFGNPLSNKETERIITTLRSVIGGDLWLTDEPLDEALTQAVAAKGWTLQ
;
A
#
# COMPACT_ATOMS: atom_id res chain seq x y z
N MET A 1 12.86 38.47 7.90
CA MET A 1 11.43 38.44 8.25
C MET A 1 10.86 37.16 7.64
N ARG A 2 10.70 36.11 8.47
CA ARG A 2 10.18 34.80 8.07
C ARG A 2 8.69 34.93 7.78
N ILE A 3 8.25 34.50 6.60
CA ILE A 3 6.84 34.25 6.30
C ILE A 3 6.72 32.77 5.93
N GLN A 4 5.73 32.14 6.56
CA GLN A 4 5.54 30.70 6.72
C GLN A 4 5.38 29.95 5.39
N LYS A 5 6.15 28.87 5.22
CA LYS A 5 5.77 27.71 4.43
C LYS A 5 5.00 26.76 5.34
N ILE A 6 3.67 26.90 5.39
CA ILE A 6 2.78 25.92 6.02
C ILE A 6 1.58 25.71 5.08
N SER A 7 1.35 24.44 4.76
CA SER A 7 0.09 23.82 4.31
C SER A 7 -0.53 24.24 2.97
N ILE A 8 -0.11 23.53 1.92
CA ILE A 8 -1.02 23.09 0.84
C ILE A 8 -1.07 21.54 0.74
N ALA A 9 -0.15 20.81 1.40
CA ALA A 9 -0.15 19.34 1.42
C ALA A 9 -1.20 18.70 2.37
N PHE A 10 -1.90 19.47 3.21
CA PHE A 10 -2.78 18.92 4.25
C PHE A 10 -4.26 18.80 3.85
N LEU A 11 -4.67 19.22 2.65
CA LEU A 11 -6.09 19.21 2.25
C LEU A 11 -6.44 18.24 1.11
N ALA A 12 -5.46 17.57 0.50
CA ALA A 12 -5.71 16.56 -0.54
C ALA A 12 -5.71 15.10 -0.01
N LEU A 13 -5.16 14.84 1.19
CA LEU A 13 -4.96 13.47 1.68
C LEU A 13 -6.19 12.83 2.36
N ALA A 14 -7.23 13.61 2.67
CA ALA A 14 -8.46 13.09 3.31
C ALA A 14 -9.54 12.63 2.32
N ILE A 15 -9.39 12.91 1.02
CA ILE A 15 -10.42 12.60 0.00
C ILE A 15 -10.02 11.38 -0.86
N ALA A 16 -8.74 11.01 -0.90
CA ALA A 16 -8.29 9.82 -1.64
C ALA A 16 -8.46 8.50 -0.86
N VAL A 17 -8.43 8.52 0.47
CA VAL A 17 -8.50 7.30 1.30
C VAL A 17 -9.91 6.67 1.30
N THR A 18 -10.96 7.46 1.06
CA THR A 18 -12.36 6.98 1.06
C THR A 18 -12.81 6.35 -0.26
N SER A 19 -12.02 6.43 -1.33
CA SER A 19 -12.41 5.93 -2.67
C SER A 19 -11.95 4.50 -2.98
N CYS A 20 -10.95 3.96 -2.25
CA CYS A 20 -10.47 2.57 -2.43
C CYS A 20 -11.01 1.58 -1.38
N MET A 21 -11.92 1.99 -0.49
CA MET A 21 -12.44 1.14 0.60
C MET A 21 -13.64 0.25 0.22
N LYS A 22 -13.98 0.11 -1.07
CA LYS A 22 -15.09 -0.76 -1.53
C LYS A 22 -14.63 -1.81 -2.53
N ASP A 23 -13.64 -2.60 -2.15
CA ASP A 23 -13.40 -3.86 -2.82
C ASP A 23 -13.64 -4.99 -1.79
N ASP A 24 -14.85 -5.52 -1.82
CA ASP A 24 -15.29 -6.69 -1.04
C ASP A 24 -14.76 -7.94 -1.76
N PHE A 25 -13.67 -8.53 -1.24
CA PHE A 25 -13.15 -9.83 -1.69
C PHE A 25 -13.39 -10.89 -0.63
N SER A 26 -14.66 -11.06 -0.25
CA SER A 26 -15.14 -12.10 0.68
C SER A 26 -14.93 -13.54 0.18
N ASP A 27 -14.39 -13.74 -1.02
CA ASP A 27 -14.15 -15.06 -1.62
C ASP A 27 -12.72 -15.59 -1.42
N TYR A 28 -12.12 -15.38 -0.25
CA TYR A 28 -11.01 -16.24 0.17
C TYR A 28 -11.58 -17.53 0.76
N THR A 29 -11.28 -18.64 0.08
CA THR A 29 -11.61 -19.99 0.52
C THR A 29 -11.21 -20.19 1.97
N LYS A 30 -12.20 -20.58 2.80
CA LYS A 30 -12.03 -21.08 4.18
C LYS A 30 -10.80 -21.99 4.28
N SER A 31 -9.65 -21.45 4.66
CA SER A 31 -8.66 -22.27 5.35
C SER A 31 -9.22 -22.57 6.74
N GLU A 32 -9.10 -23.81 7.19
CA GLU A 32 -9.50 -24.22 8.54
C GLU A 32 -8.54 -23.59 9.57
N LEU A 33 -8.67 -22.27 9.79
CA LEU A 33 -7.97 -21.58 10.87
C LEU A 33 -8.59 -22.03 12.18
N THR A 34 -7.73 -22.32 13.15
CA THR A 34 -8.14 -22.71 14.51
C THR A 34 -7.51 -21.74 15.49
N ASN A 35 -8.12 -21.57 16.66
CA ASN A 35 -7.60 -20.67 17.70
C ASN A 35 -6.25 -21.11 18.30
N GLU A 36 -5.61 -22.17 17.79
CA GLU A 36 -4.42 -22.81 18.37
C GLU A 36 -3.12 -22.51 17.61
N SER A 37 -3.15 -21.69 16.55
CA SER A 37 -1.97 -21.49 15.68
C SER A 37 -0.76 -20.84 16.36
N GLY A 38 -0.96 -20.10 17.45
CA GLY A 38 0.08 -19.29 18.09
C GLY A 38 0.56 -18.09 17.24
N SER A 39 -0.16 -17.75 16.17
CA SER A 39 0.17 -16.63 15.30
C SER A 39 0.25 -15.32 16.07
N THR A 40 1.32 -14.56 15.80
CA THR A 40 1.65 -13.33 16.51
C THR A 40 2.30 -12.34 15.56
N ILE A 41 1.79 -11.10 15.54
CA ILE A 41 2.43 -9.97 14.87
C ILE A 41 3.05 -9.08 15.94
N SER A 42 4.33 -8.73 15.80
CA SER A 42 4.99 -7.78 16.70
C SER A 42 5.07 -6.39 16.06
N LEU A 43 4.83 -5.35 16.85
CA LEU A 43 4.89 -3.94 16.44
C LEU A 43 5.78 -3.17 17.42
N VAL A 44 6.62 -2.27 16.92
CA VAL A 44 7.42 -1.35 17.73
C VAL A 44 7.08 0.08 17.34
N THR A 45 6.59 0.88 18.30
CA THR A 45 6.15 2.26 18.09
C THR A 45 7.09 3.29 18.73
N GLY A 46 7.26 4.44 18.08
CA GLY A 46 7.89 5.64 18.65
C GLY A 46 6.97 6.48 19.55
N ARG A 47 5.64 6.31 19.44
CA ARG A 47 4.61 7.21 19.99
C ARG A 47 4.82 7.53 21.46
N ALA A 48 5.09 8.80 21.79
CA ALA A 48 5.38 9.22 23.16
C ALA A 48 4.17 9.17 24.10
N ASP A 49 2.95 9.35 23.56
CA ASP A 49 1.70 9.36 24.31
C ASP A 49 1.19 7.95 24.68
N GLY A 50 1.81 6.90 24.16
CA GLY A 50 1.46 5.52 24.47
C GLY A 50 0.08 5.11 23.97
N VAL A 51 -0.52 5.84 23.03
CA VAL A 51 -1.75 5.38 22.35
C VAL A 51 -1.36 4.84 20.97
N ILE A 52 -2.12 3.94 20.37
CA ILE A 52 -1.94 3.54 18.95
C ILE A 52 -3.31 3.31 18.32
N SER A 53 -3.42 3.45 17.02
CA SER A 53 -4.64 3.18 16.26
C SER A 53 -4.48 1.93 15.40
N LEU A 54 -5.23 0.89 15.71
CA LEU A 54 -5.18 -0.38 14.97
C LEU A 54 -6.57 -0.75 14.45
N SER A 55 -6.64 -1.40 13.30
CA SER A 55 -7.79 -2.15 12.83
C SER A 55 -7.34 -3.57 12.53
N VAL A 56 -8.02 -4.54 13.11
CA VAL A 56 -7.69 -5.97 12.98
C VAL A 56 -8.92 -6.69 12.46
N ASP A 57 -8.76 -7.59 11.51
CA ASP A 57 -9.82 -8.53 11.12
C ASP A 57 -9.30 -9.96 11.01
N ALA A 58 -10.20 -10.89 11.31
CA ALA A 58 -9.99 -12.32 11.28
C ALA A 58 -11.30 -13.01 10.94
N PRO A 59 -11.28 -14.24 10.38
CA PRO A 59 -12.49 -15.02 10.15
C PRO A 59 -13.30 -15.18 11.44
N GLU A 60 -14.63 -15.10 11.33
CA GLU A 60 -15.54 -15.05 12.49
C GLU A 60 -15.32 -16.20 13.48
N GLN A 61 -14.94 -17.38 12.99
CA GLN A 61 -14.73 -18.59 13.77
C GLN A 61 -13.54 -18.47 14.74
N VAL A 62 -12.56 -17.62 14.44
CA VAL A 62 -11.32 -17.47 15.23
C VAL A 62 -11.23 -16.15 16.00
N ARG A 63 -12.19 -15.22 15.81
CA ARG A 63 -12.18 -13.90 16.45
C ARG A 63 -12.10 -13.95 17.98
N THR A 64 -12.65 -14.98 18.60
CA THR A 64 -12.59 -15.18 20.07
C THR A 64 -11.17 -15.40 20.60
N GLY A 65 -10.26 -15.86 19.74
CA GLY A 65 -8.84 -16.04 20.04
C GLY A 65 -7.97 -14.81 19.80
N VAL A 66 -8.51 -13.72 19.24
CA VAL A 66 -7.73 -12.53 18.88
C VAL A 66 -7.66 -11.52 20.03
N TRP A 67 -6.45 -11.09 20.36
CA TRP A 67 -6.17 -10.11 21.41
C TRP A 67 -4.88 -9.33 21.12
N ILE A 68 -4.68 -8.23 21.83
CA ILE A 68 -3.52 -7.34 21.68
C ILE A 68 -2.84 -7.20 23.03
N ASP A 69 -1.56 -7.54 23.10
CA ASP A 69 -0.70 -7.38 24.27
C ASP A 69 -0.37 -5.89 24.48
N LEU A 70 -1.18 -5.22 25.31
CA LEU A 70 -1.10 -3.77 25.54
C LEU A 70 -0.08 -3.41 26.61
N ASP A 71 0.31 -4.38 27.45
CA ASP A 71 1.30 -4.19 28.51
C ASP A 71 2.67 -4.81 28.20
N GLY A 72 2.80 -5.53 27.09
CA GLY A 72 4.04 -6.11 26.61
C GLY A 72 4.49 -7.34 27.41
N ASN A 73 3.60 -7.95 28.20
CA ASN A 73 3.92 -9.08 29.07
C ASN A 73 3.82 -10.44 28.35
N GLY A 74 3.30 -10.46 27.11
CA GLY A 74 3.12 -11.66 26.29
C GLY A 74 2.00 -12.61 26.75
N LYS A 75 1.07 -12.15 27.60
CA LYS A 75 -0.04 -12.94 28.16
C LYS A 75 -1.35 -12.14 28.13
N ARG A 76 -2.37 -12.77 27.56
CA ARG A 76 -3.74 -12.23 27.51
C ARG A 76 -4.26 -11.91 28.91
N ALA A 77 -4.65 -10.66 29.14
CA ALA A 77 -5.25 -10.21 30.39
C ALA A 77 -6.59 -10.92 30.69
N GLU A 78 -6.72 -11.48 31.89
CA GLU A 78 -7.92 -12.23 32.33
C GLU A 78 -9.18 -11.35 32.44
N ASN A 79 -9.02 -10.03 32.59
CA ASN A 79 -10.11 -9.07 32.69
C ASN A 79 -10.67 -8.64 31.31
N GLY A 80 -10.12 -9.15 30.21
CA GLY A 80 -10.54 -8.86 28.84
C GLY A 80 -10.21 -7.43 28.36
N THR A 81 -9.27 -6.73 29.00
CA THR A 81 -8.83 -5.39 28.52
C THR A 81 -8.08 -5.45 27.19
N GLU A 82 -7.49 -6.60 26.88
CA GLU A 82 -6.69 -6.85 25.69
C GLU A 82 -7.49 -7.49 24.55
N ASP A 83 -8.75 -7.83 24.80
CA ASP A 83 -9.60 -8.47 23.80
C ASP A 83 -9.95 -7.49 22.67
N VAL A 84 -9.85 -7.98 21.43
CA VAL A 84 -10.38 -7.25 20.28
C VAL A 84 -11.90 -7.41 20.26
N LYS A 85 -12.62 -6.33 20.56
CA LYS A 85 -14.09 -6.32 20.64
C LYS A 85 -14.78 -5.88 19.35
N VAL A 86 -14.06 -5.13 18.51
CA VAL A 86 -14.54 -4.64 17.22
C VAL A 86 -13.50 -4.97 16.17
N PHE A 87 -13.93 -5.71 15.16
CA PHE A 87 -13.10 -6.11 14.02
C PHE A 87 -13.40 -5.24 12.81
N ASN A 88 -12.43 -5.13 11.90
CA ASN A 88 -12.53 -4.34 10.67
C ASN A 88 -12.94 -2.88 10.91
N ALA A 89 -12.45 -2.29 12.00
CA ALA A 89 -12.62 -0.87 12.30
C ALA A 89 -11.44 -0.36 13.11
N TYR A 90 -10.98 0.86 12.80
CA TYR A 90 -9.94 1.50 13.60
C TYR A 90 -10.41 1.74 15.03
N ARG A 91 -9.53 1.39 15.97
CA ARG A 91 -9.69 1.58 17.40
C ARG A 91 -8.39 2.09 18.00
N GLU A 92 -8.53 3.02 18.92
CA GLU A 92 -7.42 3.48 19.74
C GLU A 92 -7.19 2.50 20.89
N TYR A 93 -5.94 2.16 21.11
CA TYR A 93 -5.47 1.30 22.19
C TYR A 93 -4.44 2.05 23.01
N THR A 94 -4.63 2.07 24.32
CA THR A 94 -3.70 2.70 25.26
C THR A 94 -2.76 1.64 25.81
N LEU A 95 -1.47 1.84 25.58
CA LEU A 95 -0.39 0.99 26.07
C LEU A 95 -0.10 1.29 27.55
N SER A 96 0.38 0.28 28.26
CA SER A 96 0.90 0.50 29.62
C SER A 96 2.11 1.44 29.61
N ALA A 97 2.33 2.13 30.72
CA ALA A 97 3.37 3.15 30.82
C ALA A 97 4.76 2.60 30.45
N GLY A 98 5.40 3.23 29.46
CA GLY A 98 6.73 2.85 28.98
C GLY A 98 6.78 1.73 27.94
N VAL A 99 5.64 1.09 27.64
CA VAL A 99 5.56 0.05 26.61
C VAL A 99 5.68 0.67 25.22
N LYS A 100 6.52 0.06 24.39
CA LYS A 100 6.79 0.45 23.00
C LYS A 100 6.71 -0.70 22.02
N SER A 101 6.88 -1.92 22.53
CA SER A 101 6.75 -3.15 21.77
C SER A 101 5.48 -3.84 22.22
N ILE A 102 4.60 -4.12 21.28
CA ILE A 102 3.35 -4.84 21.51
C ILE A 102 3.23 -6.00 20.54
N SER A 103 2.24 -6.85 20.77
CA SER A 103 1.91 -7.89 19.83
C SER A 103 0.41 -8.10 19.64
N VAL A 104 0.01 -8.42 18.41
CA VAL A 104 -1.35 -8.85 18.07
C VAL A 104 -1.31 -10.35 17.92
N HIS A 105 -2.13 -11.04 18.70
CA HIS A 105 -2.21 -12.50 18.73
C HIS A 105 -3.46 -12.99 18.02
N GLY A 106 -3.31 -14.10 17.30
CA GLY A 106 -4.40 -14.80 16.61
C GLY A 106 -4.20 -14.87 15.10
N ASP A 107 -4.99 -15.74 14.47
CA ASP A 107 -5.04 -15.96 13.02
C ASP A 107 -5.78 -14.84 12.31
N ILE A 108 -5.15 -13.67 12.23
CA ILE A 108 -5.72 -12.51 11.55
C ILE A 108 -5.42 -12.55 10.05
N THR A 109 -6.36 -12.04 9.25
CA THR A 109 -6.23 -11.91 7.79
C THR A 109 -6.05 -10.44 7.37
N TYR A 110 -6.34 -9.50 8.26
CA TYR A 110 -6.23 -8.07 8.02
C TYR A 110 -5.56 -7.37 9.20
N LEU A 111 -4.57 -6.55 8.91
CA LEU A 111 -4.00 -5.60 9.85
C LEU A 111 -3.89 -4.22 9.20
N ALA A 112 -4.41 -3.21 9.89
CA ALA A 112 -4.10 -1.82 9.59
C ALA A 112 -3.57 -1.09 10.83
N ALA A 113 -2.46 -0.38 10.66
CA ALA A 113 -1.73 0.31 11.71
C ALA A 113 -1.16 1.65 11.20
N ALA A 114 -1.99 2.44 10.52
CA ALA A 114 -1.61 3.73 9.96
C ALA A 114 -1.22 4.75 11.04
N SER A 115 -0.23 5.61 10.74
CA SER A 115 0.10 6.79 11.57
C SER A 115 0.43 6.48 13.04
N ASN A 116 1.18 5.41 13.29
CA ASN A 116 1.55 4.95 14.63
C ASN A 116 3.03 5.16 14.98
N GLU A 117 3.76 5.94 14.18
CA GLU A 117 5.21 6.11 14.30
C GLU A 117 5.95 4.76 14.43
N LEU A 118 5.47 3.71 13.75
CA LEU A 118 6.07 2.39 13.83
C LEU A 118 7.49 2.42 13.26
N THR A 119 8.44 1.88 14.00
CA THR A 119 9.84 1.75 13.56
C THR A 119 10.16 0.33 13.13
N ALA A 120 9.39 -0.66 13.61
CA ALA A 120 9.48 -2.05 13.18
C ALA A 120 8.12 -2.75 13.24
N ILE A 121 7.93 -3.72 12.35
CA ILE A 121 6.81 -4.65 12.33
C ILE A 121 7.33 -6.02 11.90
N ASN A 122 6.82 -7.08 12.52
CA ASN A 122 7.09 -8.46 12.10
C ASN A 122 5.77 -9.22 11.93
N VAL A 123 5.44 -9.56 10.69
CA VAL A 123 4.23 -10.30 10.28
C VAL A 123 4.51 -11.75 9.86
N SER A 124 5.73 -12.24 10.09
CA SER A 124 6.20 -13.53 9.55
C SER A 124 5.45 -14.75 10.12
N ALA A 125 4.87 -14.64 11.31
CA ALA A 125 4.07 -15.68 11.94
C ALA A 125 2.58 -15.63 11.57
N ASN A 126 2.20 -14.82 10.58
CA ASN A 126 0.82 -14.69 10.08
C ASN A 126 0.76 -14.97 8.56
N PRO A 127 0.99 -16.23 8.13
CA PRO A 127 1.09 -16.56 6.72
C PRO A 127 -0.22 -16.39 5.94
N HIS A 128 -1.36 -16.34 6.65
CA HIS A 128 -2.69 -16.15 6.08
C HIS A 128 -3.12 -14.67 5.96
N LEU A 129 -2.22 -13.73 6.27
CA LEU A 129 -2.50 -12.30 6.13
C LEU A 129 -2.74 -11.96 4.65
N THR A 130 -3.94 -11.46 4.33
CA THR A 130 -4.34 -11.08 2.98
C THR A 130 -4.27 -9.57 2.76
N THR A 131 -4.37 -8.77 3.82
CA THR A 131 -4.24 -7.30 3.76
C THR A 131 -3.33 -6.78 4.87
N LEU A 132 -2.34 -5.98 4.49
CA LEU A 132 -1.46 -5.26 5.40
C LEU A 132 -1.42 -3.77 5.03
N ASN A 133 -1.91 -2.92 5.94
CA ASN A 133 -1.91 -1.47 5.76
C ASN A 133 -1.11 -0.81 6.89
N VAL A 134 0.11 -0.37 6.61
CA VAL A 134 1.01 0.32 7.56
C VAL A 134 1.47 1.69 7.06
N PRO A 135 0.61 2.52 6.43
CA PRO A 135 1.05 3.79 5.88
C PRO A 135 1.42 4.80 6.96
N LEU A 136 2.21 5.81 6.58
CA LEU A 136 2.56 6.97 7.43
C LEU A 136 3.26 6.54 8.73
N ASN A 137 4.24 5.66 8.61
CA ASN A 137 5.07 5.18 9.72
C ASN A 137 6.55 5.50 9.45
N ASN A 138 7.46 4.98 10.29
CA ASN A 138 8.90 5.20 10.19
C ASN A 138 9.65 3.90 9.82
N LEU A 139 9.00 2.96 9.12
CA LEU A 139 9.59 1.67 8.79
C LEU A 139 10.75 1.86 7.80
N SER A 140 11.91 1.31 8.13
CA SER A 140 13.08 1.27 7.23
C SER A 140 13.23 -0.08 6.51
N ALA A 141 12.56 -1.12 6.99
CA ALA A 141 12.50 -2.44 6.41
C ALA A 141 11.13 -3.08 6.66
N LEU A 142 10.71 -3.95 5.74
CA LEU A 142 9.48 -4.73 5.81
C LEU A 142 9.70 -6.10 5.16
N ASP A 143 9.72 -7.16 5.96
CA ASP A 143 9.86 -8.54 5.47
C ASP A 143 8.47 -9.18 5.30
N LEU A 144 8.15 -9.54 4.06
CA LEU A 144 6.88 -10.17 3.67
C LEU A 144 7.07 -11.57 3.07
N SER A 145 8.26 -12.17 3.25
CA SER A 145 8.65 -13.45 2.64
C SER A 145 7.79 -14.63 3.10
N LYS A 146 7.02 -14.49 4.19
CA LYS A 146 6.11 -15.52 4.73
C LYS A 146 4.63 -15.24 4.46
N ASN A 147 4.31 -14.12 3.82
CA ASN A 147 2.92 -13.67 3.62
C ASN A 147 2.49 -13.90 2.16
N SER A 148 2.57 -15.14 1.67
CA SER A 148 2.25 -15.48 0.28
C SER A 148 0.77 -15.31 -0.08
N ALA A 149 -0.11 -15.25 0.93
CA ALA A 149 -1.54 -14.96 0.77
C ALA A 149 -1.85 -13.45 0.63
N LEU A 150 -0.84 -12.57 0.74
CA LEU A 150 -1.06 -11.13 0.70
C LEU A 150 -1.56 -10.68 -0.67
N MET A 151 -2.75 -10.06 -0.67
CA MET A 151 -3.42 -9.52 -1.86
C MET A 151 -3.36 -7.99 -1.91
N ARG A 152 -3.27 -7.34 -0.76
CA ARG A 152 -3.17 -5.88 -0.63
C ARG A 152 -2.09 -5.48 0.33
N LEU A 153 -1.26 -4.55 -0.13
CA LEU A 153 -0.22 -3.93 0.67
C LEU A 153 -0.27 -2.42 0.51
N ASP A 154 -0.43 -1.72 1.63
CA ASP A 154 -0.14 -0.30 1.73
C ASP A 154 0.96 -0.10 2.77
N CYS A 155 2.15 0.30 2.30
CA CYS A 155 3.25 0.74 3.14
C CYS A 155 3.77 2.12 2.72
N SER A 156 2.87 2.95 2.20
CA SER A 156 3.17 4.32 1.77
C SER A 156 3.62 5.23 2.90
N GLY A 157 4.38 6.29 2.61
CA GLY A 157 4.82 7.26 3.61
C GLY A 157 5.68 6.62 4.70
N ASN A 158 6.68 5.83 4.30
CA ASN A 158 7.67 5.19 5.18
C ASN A 158 9.09 5.55 4.70
N ASN A 159 10.11 4.93 5.29
CA ASN A 159 11.52 5.15 4.95
C ASN A 159 12.13 3.93 4.24
N LEU A 160 11.34 3.18 3.47
CA LEU A 160 11.80 1.95 2.81
C LEU A 160 12.76 2.28 1.67
N SER A 161 13.97 1.71 1.73
CA SER A 161 14.96 1.80 0.65
C SER A 161 14.92 0.62 -0.33
N SER A 162 14.30 -0.50 0.10
CA SER A 162 14.05 -1.68 -0.70
C SER A 162 12.78 -2.39 -0.22
N LEU A 163 12.16 -3.16 -1.12
CA LEU A 163 11.00 -4.00 -0.81
C LEU A 163 11.04 -5.24 -1.72
N ASP A 164 11.10 -6.43 -1.13
CA ASP A 164 11.05 -7.70 -1.86
C ASP A 164 9.62 -8.25 -1.84
N LEU A 165 9.05 -8.44 -3.03
CA LEU A 165 7.69 -8.93 -3.24
C LEU A 165 7.65 -10.28 -3.98
N SER A 166 8.79 -10.97 -4.11
CA SER A 166 8.94 -12.21 -4.89
C SER A 166 8.06 -13.37 -4.38
N GLN A 167 7.70 -13.35 -3.10
CA GLN A 167 6.83 -14.36 -2.47
C GLN A 167 5.35 -13.95 -2.46
N ASN A 168 5.03 -12.68 -2.75
CA ASN A 168 3.67 -12.14 -2.63
C ASN A 168 2.93 -12.18 -3.98
N ARG A 169 2.91 -13.36 -4.61
CA ARG A 169 2.41 -13.55 -5.99
C ARG A 169 0.93 -13.25 -6.18
N SER A 170 0.15 -13.30 -5.09
CA SER A 170 -1.29 -13.01 -5.05
C SER A 170 -1.59 -11.50 -4.93
N LEU A 171 -0.57 -10.62 -4.94
CA LEU A 171 -0.78 -9.18 -4.82
C LEU A 171 -1.57 -8.62 -6.02
N VAL A 172 -2.69 -7.98 -5.69
CA VAL A 172 -3.60 -7.30 -6.63
C VAL A 172 -3.44 -5.78 -6.53
N SER A 173 -3.18 -5.26 -5.33
CA SER A 173 -3.03 -3.82 -5.10
C SER A 173 -1.82 -3.48 -4.22
N LEU A 174 -1.02 -2.53 -4.68
CA LEU A 174 0.21 -2.10 -4.04
C LEU A 174 0.31 -0.58 -3.96
N TRP A 175 0.36 -0.05 -2.74
CA TRP A 175 0.70 1.34 -2.43
C TRP A 175 2.04 1.39 -1.71
N VAL A 176 3.03 1.98 -2.37
CA VAL A 176 4.40 2.17 -1.87
C VAL A 176 4.89 3.60 -2.08
N PHE A 177 3.97 4.54 -2.29
CA PHE A 177 4.32 5.93 -2.54
C PHE A 177 5.01 6.59 -1.34
N ASP A 178 5.73 7.69 -1.59
CA ASP A 178 6.49 8.44 -0.58
C ASP A 178 7.38 7.53 0.29
N ASN A 179 8.31 6.85 -0.38
CA ASN A 179 9.36 6.03 0.22
C ASN A 179 10.72 6.42 -0.40
N GLU A 180 11.77 5.65 -0.14
CA GLU A 180 13.12 5.90 -0.65
C GLU A 180 13.59 4.86 -1.69
N LEU A 181 12.66 4.17 -2.36
CA LEU A 181 12.98 3.06 -3.26
C LEU A 181 13.75 3.55 -4.49
N ALA A 182 14.93 2.99 -4.71
CA ALA A 182 15.71 3.22 -5.93
C ALA A 182 15.34 2.24 -7.08
N SER A 183 14.74 1.11 -6.72
CA SER A 183 14.25 0.07 -7.61
C SER A 183 13.02 -0.61 -6.99
N LEU A 184 12.11 -1.08 -7.83
CA LEU A 184 10.96 -1.88 -7.43
C LEU A 184 10.78 -3.00 -8.46
N ASN A 185 10.83 -4.26 -8.01
CA ASN A 185 10.59 -5.43 -8.85
C ASN A 185 9.19 -5.98 -8.58
N VAL A 186 8.32 -5.91 -9.59
CA VAL A 186 6.94 -6.44 -9.55
C VAL A 186 6.72 -7.59 -10.54
N SER A 187 7.79 -8.20 -11.06
CA SER A 187 7.71 -9.21 -12.12
C SER A 187 7.05 -10.53 -11.69
N ASP A 188 7.07 -10.84 -10.40
CA ASP A 188 6.42 -12.02 -9.81
C ASP A 188 4.94 -11.78 -9.43
N ASN A 189 4.45 -10.54 -9.53
CA ASN A 189 3.09 -10.14 -9.10
C ASN A 189 2.17 -10.03 -10.33
N ALA A 190 1.95 -11.14 -11.03
CA ALA A 190 1.22 -11.16 -12.31
C ALA A 190 -0.25 -10.68 -12.21
N GLU A 191 -0.85 -10.79 -11.02
CA GLU A 191 -2.23 -10.36 -10.72
C GLU A 191 -2.33 -8.87 -10.35
N LEU A 192 -1.19 -8.15 -10.30
CA LEU A 192 -1.16 -6.75 -9.87
C LEU A 192 -1.96 -5.88 -10.85
N ALA A 193 -3.04 -5.29 -10.33
CA ALA A 193 -3.99 -4.46 -11.06
C ALA A 193 -3.85 -2.97 -10.72
N PHE A 194 -3.37 -2.66 -9.52
CA PHE A 194 -3.13 -1.31 -9.05
C PHE A 194 -1.71 -1.18 -8.48
N LEU A 195 -0.97 -0.19 -8.97
CA LEU A 195 0.33 0.18 -8.44
C LEU A 195 0.43 1.70 -8.27
N ASP A 196 0.65 2.13 -7.04
CA ASP A 196 1.12 3.47 -6.73
C ASP A 196 2.53 3.41 -6.13
N CYS A 197 3.51 3.79 -6.94
CA CYS A 197 4.91 3.91 -6.54
C CYS A 197 5.43 5.35 -6.70
N SER A 198 4.54 6.34 -6.63
CA SER A 198 4.89 7.75 -6.76
C SER A 198 5.80 8.24 -5.63
N GLY A 199 6.50 9.36 -5.82
CA GLY A 199 7.32 9.95 -4.75
C GLY A 199 8.47 9.06 -4.27
N ASN A 200 9.08 8.30 -5.17
CA ASN A 200 10.24 7.44 -4.90
C ASN A 200 11.47 7.92 -5.70
N LYS A 201 12.52 7.09 -5.77
CA LYS A 201 13.77 7.38 -6.49
C LYS A 201 13.97 6.43 -7.67
N LEU A 202 12.89 5.88 -8.24
CA LEU A 202 12.93 4.86 -9.29
C LEU A 202 13.51 5.43 -10.59
N ASN A 203 14.57 4.80 -11.11
CA ASN A 203 15.17 5.18 -12.39
C ASN A 203 14.61 4.34 -13.56
N THR A 204 14.09 3.15 -13.23
CA THR A 204 13.46 2.22 -14.17
C THR A 204 12.30 1.53 -13.46
N LEU A 205 11.30 1.13 -14.24
CA LEU A 205 10.17 0.34 -13.77
C LEU A 205 9.76 -0.61 -14.90
N ASP A 206 9.77 -1.91 -14.64
CA ASP A 206 9.29 -2.93 -15.58
C ASP A 206 7.93 -3.46 -15.10
N VAL A 207 6.90 -3.16 -15.88
CA VAL A 207 5.51 -3.62 -15.65
C VAL A 207 5.05 -4.64 -16.71
N SER A 208 5.98 -5.21 -17.49
CA SER A 208 5.67 -6.09 -18.62
C SER A 208 4.98 -7.40 -18.22
N LYS A 209 5.12 -7.82 -16.97
CA LYS A 209 4.49 -9.03 -16.41
C LYS A 209 3.13 -8.77 -15.77
N ASN A 210 2.80 -7.52 -15.45
CA ASN A 210 1.57 -7.14 -14.76
C ASN A 210 0.46 -6.86 -15.78
N ARG A 211 0.04 -7.89 -16.52
CA ARG A 211 -0.94 -7.77 -17.63
C ARG A 211 -2.33 -7.37 -17.16
N GLU A 212 -2.60 -7.55 -15.87
CA GLU A 212 -3.84 -7.17 -15.21
C GLU A 212 -3.86 -5.69 -14.78
N MET A 213 -2.76 -4.95 -14.95
CA MET A 213 -2.62 -3.55 -14.55
C MET A 213 -3.69 -2.66 -15.18
N MET A 214 -4.50 -2.03 -14.32
CA MET A 214 -5.54 -1.06 -14.67
C MET A 214 -5.11 0.36 -14.30
N ARG A 215 -4.41 0.53 -13.18
CA ARG A 215 -3.98 1.84 -12.69
C ARG A 215 -2.51 1.85 -12.30
N LEU A 216 -1.75 2.77 -12.88
CA LEU A 216 -0.34 2.96 -12.61
C LEU A 216 -0.05 4.43 -12.27
N LEU A 217 0.30 4.68 -11.02
CA LEU A 217 0.76 5.98 -10.53
C LEU A 217 2.26 5.86 -10.24
N ALA A 218 3.09 6.49 -11.07
CA ALA A 218 4.54 6.48 -10.92
C ALA A 218 5.15 7.88 -11.03
N TYR A 219 4.34 8.92 -10.82
CA TYR A 219 4.75 10.32 -10.84
C TYR A 219 5.80 10.64 -9.75
N ASN A 220 6.54 11.74 -9.91
CA ASN A 220 7.62 12.16 -8.99
C ASN A 220 8.65 11.05 -8.73
N ASN A 221 9.19 10.48 -9.81
CA ASN A 221 10.30 9.53 -9.79
C ASN A 221 11.44 10.05 -10.70
N ARG A 222 12.32 9.16 -11.17
CA ARG A 222 13.42 9.46 -12.09
C ARG A 222 13.34 8.65 -13.39
N LEU A 223 12.13 8.25 -13.77
CA LEU A 223 11.89 7.46 -14.97
C LEU A 223 12.18 8.31 -16.21
N THR A 224 13.02 7.78 -17.09
CA THR A 224 13.29 8.38 -18.41
C THR A 224 12.54 7.68 -19.54
N THR A 225 12.08 6.46 -19.28
CA THR A 225 11.29 5.61 -20.18
C THR A 225 10.32 4.75 -19.36
N LEU A 226 9.22 4.35 -19.99
CA LEU A 226 8.30 3.36 -19.43
C LEU A 226 7.60 2.59 -20.56
N ASP A 227 7.78 1.27 -20.64
CA ASP A 227 7.03 0.46 -21.58
C ASP A 227 5.71 -0.05 -20.96
N ILE A 228 4.60 0.38 -21.55
CA ILE A 228 3.24 -0.04 -21.18
C ILE A 228 2.61 -0.99 -22.21
N SER A 229 3.39 -1.50 -23.17
CA SER A 229 2.89 -2.30 -24.30
C SER A 229 2.14 -3.57 -23.90
N GLN A 230 2.44 -4.13 -22.71
CA GLN A 230 1.83 -5.34 -22.18
C GLN A 230 0.62 -5.07 -21.26
N ASN A 231 0.34 -3.81 -20.90
CA ASN A 231 -0.68 -3.43 -19.93
C ASN A 231 -1.97 -2.99 -20.64
N SER A 232 -2.59 -3.90 -21.40
CA SER A 232 -3.74 -3.56 -22.26
C SER A 232 -5.01 -3.15 -21.51
N LYS A 233 -5.08 -3.37 -20.18
CA LYS A 233 -6.20 -3.00 -19.32
C LYS A 233 -6.04 -1.62 -18.66
N LEU A 234 -4.91 -0.96 -18.88
CA LEU A 234 -4.58 0.32 -18.26
C LEU A 234 -5.60 1.38 -18.68
N ASN A 235 -6.21 2.04 -17.71
CA ASN A 235 -7.14 3.15 -17.90
C ASN A 235 -6.83 4.37 -17.02
N HIS A 236 -5.80 4.27 -16.17
CA HIS A 236 -5.32 5.38 -15.35
C HIS A 236 -3.79 5.36 -15.32
N LEU A 237 -3.14 6.41 -15.81
CA LEU A 237 -1.69 6.49 -15.94
C LEU A 237 -1.16 7.88 -15.60
N TRP A 238 -0.48 8.01 -14.47
CA TRP A 238 0.17 9.26 -14.05
C TRP A 238 1.69 9.07 -13.91
N LEU A 239 2.44 9.84 -14.71
CA LEU A 239 3.89 9.83 -14.82
C LEU A 239 4.53 11.23 -14.69
N PHE A 240 3.76 12.30 -14.45
CA PHE A 240 4.31 13.65 -14.29
C PHE A 240 5.41 13.73 -13.22
N GLY A 241 6.24 14.78 -13.24
CA GLY A 241 7.40 14.86 -12.35
C GLY A 241 8.48 13.77 -12.58
N ASN A 242 8.45 13.08 -13.73
CA ASN A 242 9.54 12.24 -14.22
C ASN A 242 10.28 12.93 -15.37
N PRO A 243 11.60 12.71 -15.53
CA PRO A 243 12.39 13.25 -16.64
C PRO A 243 12.16 12.48 -17.97
N LEU A 244 10.89 12.32 -18.38
CA LEU A 244 10.53 11.75 -19.67
C LEU A 244 10.89 12.73 -20.79
N SER A 245 11.54 12.25 -21.84
CA SER A 245 11.76 13.06 -23.05
C SER A 245 10.46 13.23 -23.85
N ASN A 246 10.33 14.30 -24.63
CA ASN A 246 9.16 14.49 -25.51
C ASN A 246 8.92 13.28 -26.42
N LYS A 247 9.99 12.71 -26.99
CA LYS A 247 9.93 11.51 -27.82
C LYS A 247 9.34 10.31 -27.06
N GLU A 248 9.66 10.19 -25.78
CA GLU A 248 9.13 9.13 -24.94
C GLU A 248 7.65 9.35 -24.61
N THR A 249 7.26 10.60 -24.30
CA THR A 249 5.86 11.00 -24.12
C THR A 249 5.03 10.66 -25.37
N GLU A 250 5.51 11.01 -26.56
CA GLU A 250 4.89 10.67 -27.85
C GLU A 250 4.76 9.15 -28.05
N ARG A 251 5.80 8.38 -27.68
CA ARG A 251 5.81 6.92 -27.77
C ARG A 251 4.75 6.31 -26.86
N ILE A 252 4.65 6.80 -25.62
CA ILE A 252 3.64 6.35 -24.65
C ILE A 252 2.24 6.64 -25.20
N ILE A 253 1.97 7.87 -25.65
CA ILE A 253 0.67 8.27 -26.23
C ILE A 253 0.29 7.38 -27.43
N THR A 254 1.25 7.07 -28.30
CA THR A 254 1.02 6.19 -29.45
C THR A 254 0.68 4.75 -29.01
N THR A 255 1.30 4.29 -27.93
CA THR A 255 1.12 2.94 -27.36
C THR A 255 -0.22 2.79 -26.63
N LEU A 256 -0.81 3.87 -26.12
CA LEU A 256 -2.09 3.86 -25.40
C LEU A 256 -3.18 3.14 -26.21
N ARG A 257 -3.94 2.28 -25.52
CA ARG A 257 -5.14 1.64 -26.07
C ARG A 257 -6.34 2.57 -25.92
N SER A 258 -7.37 2.34 -26.73
CA SER A 258 -8.65 3.02 -26.56
C SER A 258 -9.35 2.51 -25.30
N VAL A 259 -9.87 3.42 -24.48
CA VAL A 259 -10.56 3.10 -23.22
C VAL A 259 -11.81 3.97 -23.08
N ILE A 260 -12.66 3.64 -22.09
CA ILE A 260 -13.80 4.49 -21.70
C ILE A 260 -13.41 5.23 -20.42
N GLY A 261 -13.34 6.55 -20.49
CA GLY A 261 -13.07 7.41 -19.33
C GLY A 261 -11.67 7.24 -18.76
N GLY A 262 -10.66 7.13 -19.64
CA GLY A 262 -9.27 7.04 -19.22
C GLY A 262 -8.78 8.33 -18.58
N ASP A 263 -7.79 8.23 -17.70
CA ASP A 263 -7.17 9.35 -16.99
C ASP A 263 -5.64 9.33 -17.19
N LEU A 264 -5.07 10.40 -17.73
CA LEU A 264 -3.69 10.47 -18.18
C LEU A 264 -3.02 11.76 -17.70
N TRP A 265 -1.85 11.63 -17.07
CA TRP A 265 -1.02 12.78 -16.70
C TRP A 265 0.46 12.44 -16.87
N LEU A 266 1.05 12.78 -18.02
CA LEU A 266 2.41 12.36 -18.37
C LEU A 266 3.50 13.37 -18.00
N THR A 267 3.19 14.67 -18.05
CA THR A 267 4.15 15.76 -17.95
C THR A 267 3.47 17.01 -17.41
N ASP A 268 4.22 17.88 -16.74
CA ASP A 268 3.76 19.20 -16.31
C ASP A 268 3.81 20.23 -17.45
N GLU A 269 4.58 19.95 -18.50
CA GLU A 269 4.63 20.76 -19.71
C GLU A 269 3.43 20.45 -20.63
N PRO A 270 2.77 21.48 -21.20
CA PRO A 270 1.66 21.28 -22.12
C PRO A 270 2.05 20.43 -23.32
N LEU A 271 1.19 19.48 -23.67
CA LEU A 271 1.29 18.74 -24.93
C LEU A 271 0.87 19.63 -26.10
N ASP A 272 1.42 19.37 -27.29
CA ASP A 272 0.92 20.01 -28.50
C ASP A 272 -0.51 19.55 -28.84
N GLU A 273 -1.14 20.28 -29.77
CA GLU A 273 -2.53 20.03 -30.15
C GLU A 273 -2.73 18.65 -30.77
N ALA A 274 -1.77 18.16 -31.56
CA ALA A 274 -1.88 16.87 -32.23
C ALA A 274 -1.85 15.70 -31.22
N LEU A 275 -0.96 15.77 -30.23
CA LEU A 275 -0.88 14.80 -29.14
C LEU A 275 -2.12 14.86 -28.25
N THR A 276 -2.60 16.06 -27.93
CA THR A 276 -3.83 16.27 -27.16
C THR A 276 -5.03 15.62 -27.85
N GLN A 277 -5.18 15.84 -29.16
CA GLN A 277 -6.24 15.20 -29.96
C GLN A 277 -6.07 13.68 -30.03
N ALA A 278 -4.84 13.17 -30.16
CA ALA A 278 -4.56 11.74 -30.19
C ALA A 278 -4.93 11.03 -28.87
N VAL A 279 -4.67 11.67 -27.73
CA VAL A 279 -5.08 11.18 -26.40
C VAL A 279 -6.60 11.14 -26.28
N ALA A 280 -7.28 12.24 -26.63
CA ALA A 280 -8.74 12.33 -26.58
C ALA A 280 -9.43 11.33 -27.52
N ALA A 281 -8.89 11.11 -28.72
CA ALA A 281 -9.42 10.13 -29.68
C ALA A 281 -9.34 8.68 -29.17
N LYS A 282 -8.45 8.40 -28.21
CA LYS A 282 -8.35 7.11 -27.52
C LYS A 282 -9.21 7.04 -26.25
N GLY A 283 -10.00 8.07 -25.95
CA GLY A 283 -10.91 8.10 -24.79
C GLY A 283 -10.23 8.38 -23.45
N TRP A 284 -9.04 9.01 -23.48
CA TRP A 284 -8.30 9.45 -22.31
C TRP A 284 -8.52 10.96 -22.08
N THR A 285 -8.60 11.34 -20.81
CA THR A 285 -8.66 12.72 -20.34
C THR A 285 -7.27 13.12 -19.86
N LEU A 286 -6.76 14.25 -20.33
CA LEU A 286 -5.54 14.85 -19.80
C LEU A 286 -5.87 15.69 -18.56
N GLN A 287 -5.03 15.59 -17.53
CA GLN A 287 -5.07 16.46 -16.35
C GLN A 287 -4.17 17.70 -16.53
#